data_AF-A0AAE7J5M8-F1
#
_entry.id   AF-A0AAE7J5M8-F1
#
_cell.length_a   1.000
_cell.length_b   1.000
_cell.length_c   1.000
_cell.angle_alpha   90.00
_cell.angle_beta   90.00
_cell.angle_gamma   90.00
#
_symmetry.space_group_name_H-M   'P 1'
#
loop_
_entity.id
_entity.type
_entity.pdbx_description
1 polymer ?
#
loop_
_entity_poly.entity_id
_entity_poly.type
_entity_poly.pdbx_seq_one_letter_code
_entity_poly.pdbx_strand_id
1 'polypeptide(L)'
;MVMPPMQPPFPPGDAPEFKRCSACLTEIPSDAQVCRACGTRLEGIQCEACRSFCPHGATLCRHCGSSLERSSRPGDRSNLLADLRTMVIEAELLPTLLLELSLNPQRVVVQPEKLTISSYSLFGLTARHEELPWEKVAGFSHRSGLFWDAIAIETRGQTAATISCLSKRNAGKLKKLLQSLER
;
A
#
# COMPACT_ATOMS: atom_id res chain seq x y z
N MET A 1 33.47 -55.58 -25.38
CA MET A 1 32.84 -54.60 -24.47
C MET A 1 31.47 -54.29 -25.03
N VAL A 2 30.41 -54.75 -24.36
CA VAL A 2 29.03 -54.55 -24.80
C VAL A 2 28.57 -53.22 -24.24
N MET A 3 28.19 -52.27 -25.10
CA MET A 3 27.60 -50.99 -24.65
C MET A 3 26.25 -51.29 -23.99
N PRO A 4 25.95 -50.71 -22.82
CA PRO A 4 24.64 -50.88 -22.21
C PRO A 4 23.57 -50.21 -23.08
N PRO A 5 22.33 -50.75 -23.14
CA PRO A 5 21.24 -50.11 -23.84
C PRO A 5 20.95 -48.74 -23.21
N MET A 6 20.84 -47.69 -24.02
CA MET A 6 20.34 -46.39 -23.58
C MET A 6 18.93 -46.59 -23.02
N GLN A 7 18.77 -46.41 -21.71
CA GLN A 7 17.45 -46.36 -21.10
C GLN A 7 16.70 -45.15 -21.69
N PRO A 8 15.42 -45.30 -22.10
CA PRO A 8 14.61 -44.13 -22.43
C PRO A 8 14.54 -43.21 -21.19
N PRO A 9 14.66 -41.88 -21.35
CA PRO A 9 14.86 -40.97 -20.24
C PRO A 9 13.65 -40.82 -19.29
N PHE A 10 12.52 -41.47 -19.54
CA PHE A 10 11.30 -41.28 -18.75
C PHE A 10 10.53 -42.60 -18.53
N PRO A 11 10.03 -42.84 -17.30
CA PRO A 11 9.12 -43.95 -17.00
C PRO A 11 7.78 -43.78 -17.77
N PRO A 12 7.10 -44.89 -18.12
CA PRO A 12 5.85 -44.84 -18.87
C PRO A 12 4.71 -44.36 -17.95
N GLY A 13 4.39 -43.07 -18.01
CA GLY A 13 3.32 -42.44 -17.24
C GLY A 13 3.38 -40.91 -17.24
N ASP A 14 4.59 -40.35 -17.35
CA ASP A 14 4.84 -38.91 -17.34
C ASP A 14 5.28 -38.44 -18.73
N ALA A 15 4.39 -38.52 -19.72
CA ALA A 15 4.66 -37.82 -20.97
C ALA A 15 4.71 -36.32 -20.65
N PRO A 16 5.84 -35.62 -20.84
CA PRO A 16 5.89 -34.19 -20.57
C PRO A 16 4.89 -33.53 -21.51
N GLU A 17 3.90 -32.83 -20.97
CA GLU A 17 3.05 -31.97 -21.78
C GLU A 17 3.94 -30.93 -22.45
N PHE A 18 3.70 -30.63 -23.73
CA PHE A 18 4.49 -29.68 -24.48
C PHE A 18 3.69 -28.40 -24.73
N LYS A 19 4.36 -27.25 -24.66
CA LYS A 19 3.84 -25.95 -25.08
C LYS A 19 4.73 -25.38 -26.20
N ARG A 20 4.23 -24.39 -26.93
CA ARG A 20 5.03 -23.67 -27.94
C ARG A 20 5.55 -22.37 -27.37
N CYS A 21 6.83 -22.07 -27.61
CA CYS A 21 7.40 -20.77 -27.26
C CYS A 21 6.67 -19.66 -28.02
N SER A 22 6.20 -18.62 -27.32
CA SER A 22 5.51 -17.47 -27.94
C SER A 22 6.41 -16.62 -28.84
N ALA A 23 7.73 -16.70 -28.68
CA ALA A 23 8.68 -15.91 -29.47
C ALA A 23 9.22 -16.64 -30.70
N CYS A 24 9.61 -17.91 -30.58
CA CYS A 24 10.27 -18.66 -31.65
C CYS A 24 9.50 -19.89 -32.12
N LEU A 25 8.32 -20.16 -31.55
CA LEU A 25 7.42 -21.28 -31.88
C LEU A 25 8.01 -22.68 -31.67
N THR A 26 9.23 -22.80 -31.14
CA THR A 26 9.84 -24.07 -30.78
C THR A 26 9.02 -24.77 -29.70
N GLU A 27 8.85 -26.08 -29.87
CA GLU A 27 8.21 -26.95 -28.90
C GLU A 27 9.12 -27.12 -27.67
N ILE A 28 8.54 -26.90 -26.50
CA ILE A 28 9.24 -26.89 -25.22
C ILE A 28 8.39 -27.63 -24.17
N PRO A 29 9.01 -28.21 -23.15
CA PRO A 29 8.29 -28.78 -22.01
C PRO A 29 7.36 -27.74 -21.36
N SER A 30 6.19 -28.16 -20.89
CA SER A 30 5.16 -27.30 -20.29
C SER A 30 5.64 -26.60 -19.02
N ASP A 31 6.55 -27.21 -18.26
CA ASP A 31 7.18 -26.69 -17.05
C ASP A 31 8.37 -25.75 -17.34
N ALA A 32 8.75 -25.56 -18.61
CA ALA A 32 9.88 -24.73 -18.96
C ALA A 32 9.59 -23.24 -18.69
N GLN A 33 10.35 -22.64 -17.78
CA GLN A 33 10.29 -21.21 -17.47
C GLN A 33 11.03 -20.34 -18.52
N VAL A 34 11.99 -20.93 -19.23
CA VAL A 34 12.82 -20.26 -20.24
C VAL A 34 12.94 -21.17 -21.46
N CYS A 35 12.74 -20.61 -22.65
CA CYS A 35 12.92 -21.33 -23.90
C CYS A 35 14.41 -21.65 -24.12
N ARG A 36 14.74 -22.94 -24.28
CA ARG A 36 16.11 -23.38 -24.54
C ARG A 36 16.63 -22.97 -25.94
N ALA A 37 15.73 -22.70 -26.89
CA ALA A 37 16.10 -22.34 -28.25
C ALA A 37 16.42 -20.84 -28.40
N CYS A 38 15.54 -19.96 -27.93
CA CYS A 38 15.70 -18.50 -28.10
C CYS A 38 16.07 -17.74 -26.82
N GLY A 39 16.11 -18.41 -25.66
CA GLY A 39 16.41 -17.77 -24.37
C GLY A 39 15.28 -16.91 -23.79
N THR A 40 14.14 -16.80 -24.48
CA THR A 40 12.98 -16.03 -23.99
C THR A 40 12.39 -16.67 -22.74
N ARG A 41 12.23 -15.87 -21.69
CA ARG A 41 11.50 -16.26 -20.48
C ARG A 41 10.00 -16.26 -20.77
N LEU A 42 9.30 -17.28 -20.27
CA LEU A 42 7.89 -17.55 -20.57
C LEU A 42 7.00 -17.38 -19.35
N GLU A 43 7.59 -17.43 -18.16
CA GLU A 43 6.91 -17.30 -16.88
C GLU A 43 7.56 -16.23 -16.03
N GLY A 44 6.75 -15.56 -15.22
CA GLY A 44 7.19 -14.52 -14.30
C GLY A 44 6.30 -13.28 -14.32
N ILE A 45 6.91 -12.12 -14.11
CA ILE A 45 6.23 -10.84 -14.12
C ILE A 45 6.26 -10.29 -15.55
N GLN A 46 5.08 -10.12 -16.15
CA GLN A 46 4.98 -9.44 -17.44
C GLN A 46 5.12 -7.92 -17.24
N CYS A 47 6.04 -7.31 -17.98
CA CYS A 47 6.20 -5.85 -18.01
C CYS A 47 5.02 -5.20 -18.75
N GLU A 48 4.37 -4.18 -18.18
CA GLU A 48 3.28 -3.48 -18.86
C GLU A 48 3.75 -2.66 -20.08
N ALA A 49 4.98 -2.12 -20.02
CA ALA A 49 5.52 -1.27 -21.08
C ALA A 49 5.95 -2.08 -22.31
N CYS A 50 6.74 -3.14 -22.13
CA CYS A 50 7.33 -3.90 -23.24
C CYS A 50 6.80 -5.33 -23.37
N ARG A 51 5.90 -5.77 -22.48
CA ARG A 51 5.29 -7.12 -22.46
C ARG A 51 6.27 -8.28 -22.31
N SER A 52 7.54 -8.02 -22.01
CA SER A 52 8.54 -9.05 -21.73
C SER A 52 8.33 -9.67 -20.34
N PHE A 53 8.63 -10.95 -20.19
CA PHE A 53 8.60 -11.64 -18.89
C PHE A 53 9.93 -11.49 -18.16
N CYS A 54 9.84 -11.01 -16.92
CA CYS A 54 10.96 -10.86 -16.00
C CYS A 54 10.86 -11.86 -14.84
N PRO A 55 11.97 -12.24 -14.19
CA PRO A 55 11.94 -13.17 -13.07
C PRO A 55 11.12 -12.60 -11.91
N HIS A 56 10.53 -13.49 -11.10
CA HIS A 56 9.87 -13.08 -9.86
C HIS A 56 10.84 -12.32 -8.95
N GLY A 57 10.39 -11.19 -8.40
CA GLY A 57 11.21 -10.31 -7.55
C GLY A 57 12.03 -9.25 -8.29
N ALA A 58 11.96 -9.18 -9.63
CA ALA A 58 12.59 -8.09 -10.37
C ALA A 58 11.89 -6.74 -10.08
N THR A 59 12.67 -5.72 -9.73
CA THR A 59 12.20 -4.33 -9.55
C THR A 59 12.20 -3.54 -10.84
N LEU A 60 13.04 -3.92 -11.80
CA LEU A 60 13.20 -3.26 -13.09
C LEU A 60 13.10 -4.29 -14.21
N CYS A 61 12.53 -3.86 -15.33
CA CYS A 61 12.48 -4.67 -16.53
C CYS A 61 13.87 -4.76 -17.14
N ARG A 62 14.41 -5.98 -17.26
CA ARG A 62 15.72 -6.20 -17.89
C ARG A 62 15.76 -5.86 -19.38
N HIS A 63 14.61 -5.68 -20.03
CA HIS A 63 14.52 -5.42 -21.45
C HIS A 63 14.37 -3.93 -21.77
N CYS A 64 13.44 -3.24 -21.11
CA CYS A 64 13.16 -1.81 -21.38
C CYS A 64 13.54 -0.85 -20.24
N GLY A 65 13.98 -1.37 -19.08
CA GLY A 65 14.34 -0.55 -17.92
C GLY A 65 13.16 0.02 -17.13
N SER A 66 11.91 -0.19 -17.57
CA SER A 66 10.73 0.28 -16.83
C SER A 66 10.63 -0.36 -15.45
N SER A 67 10.17 0.40 -14.47
CA SER A 67 9.84 -0.12 -13.13
C SER A 67 8.81 -1.24 -13.27
N LEU A 68 9.12 -2.39 -12.68
CA LEU A 68 8.21 -3.53 -12.56
C LEU A 68 7.54 -3.55 -11.19
N GLU A 69 7.53 -2.43 -10.48
CA GLU A 69 6.84 -2.26 -9.20
C GLU A 69 5.43 -2.83 -9.31
N ARG A 70 5.34 -4.08 -8.89
CA ARG A 70 4.14 -4.85 -8.86
C ARG A 70 3.49 -4.50 -7.54
N SER A 71 2.29 -3.94 -7.63
CA SER A 71 1.33 -3.56 -6.59
C SER A 71 0.90 -4.74 -5.70
N SER A 72 1.86 -5.48 -5.14
CA SER A 72 1.62 -6.64 -4.27
C SER A 72 2.88 -6.95 -3.45
N ARG A 73 3.26 -6.00 -2.58
CA ARG A 73 3.67 -6.42 -1.25
C ARG A 73 2.40 -6.74 -0.46
N PRO A 74 2.26 -7.92 0.15
CA PRO A 74 1.29 -8.10 1.23
C PRO A 74 1.79 -7.23 2.40
N GLY A 75 1.29 -5.99 2.46
CA GLY A 75 1.80 -4.90 3.30
C GLY A 75 1.87 -3.52 2.60
N ASP A 76 1.39 -3.40 1.36
CA ASP A 76 1.43 -2.15 0.61
C ASP A 76 0.29 -1.19 1.03
N ARG A 77 0.62 -0.19 1.87
CA ARG A 77 -0.30 0.89 2.34
C ARG A 77 -1.11 1.51 1.19
N SER A 78 -0.57 1.52 -0.04
CA SER A 78 -1.21 2.08 -1.23
C SER A 78 -2.54 1.41 -1.60
N ASN A 79 -2.69 0.10 -1.43
CA ASN A 79 -3.96 -0.59 -1.73
C ASN A 79 -5.02 -0.34 -0.65
N LEU A 80 -4.61 -0.21 0.62
CA LEU A 80 -5.51 0.19 1.71
C LEU A 80 -5.98 1.64 1.58
N LEU A 81 -5.09 2.54 1.12
CA LEU A 81 -5.39 3.94 0.84
C LEU A 81 -6.28 4.09 -0.40
N ALA A 82 -6.12 3.26 -1.44
CA ALA A 82 -6.97 3.28 -2.63
C ALA A 82 -8.42 2.88 -2.32
N ASP A 83 -8.64 1.95 -1.40
CA ASP A 83 -9.98 1.54 -0.93
C ASP A 83 -10.56 2.44 0.18
N LEU A 84 -9.78 3.41 0.68
CA LEU A 84 -10.22 4.31 1.74
C LEU A 84 -11.22 5.32 1.21
N ARG A 85 -12.49 5.16 1.58
CA ARG A 85 -13.52 6.16 1.32
C ARG A 85 -13.22 7.42 2.14
N THR A 86 -13.37 8.58 1.49
CA THR A 86 -13.27 9.88 2.16
C THR A 86 -14.20 9.91 3.37
N MET A 87 -13.63 10.19 4.54
CA MET A 87 -14.38 10.32 5.79
C MET A 87 -14.11 11.65 6.46
N VAL A 88 -15.14 12.15 7.13
CA VAL A 88 -15.06 13.38 7.91
C VAL A 88 -15.22 13.00 9.38
N ILE A 89 -14.28 13.46 10.20
CA ILE A 89 -14.29 13.30 11.65
C ILE A 89 -14.25 14.70 12.25
N GLU A 90 -15.24 15.00 13.06
CA GLU A 90 -15.35 16.29 13.75
C GLU A 90 -15.14 16.10 15.25
N ALA A 91 -14.45 17.06 15.85
CA ALA A 91 -14.36 17.20 17.29
C ALA A 91 -15.71 17.62 17.87
N GLU A 92 -15.92 17.33 19.15
CA GLU A 92 -17.17 17.64 19.83
C GLU A 92 -17.20 19.11 20.26
N LEU A 93 -18.34 19.79 20.07
CA LEU A 93 -18.47 21.22 20.39
C LEU A 93 -18.28 21.50 21.88
N LEU A 94 -18.85 20.68 22.76
CA LEU A 94 -18.81 20.88 24.20
C LEU A 94 -17.37 20.90 24.76
N PRO A 95 -16.51 19.90 24.54
CA PRO A 95 -15.11 19.97 24.97
C PRO A 95 -14.30 21.01 24.22
N THR A 96 -14.60 21.29 22.95
CA THR A 96 -13.92 22.38 22.21
C THR A 96 -14.17 23.71 22.92
N LEU A 97 -15.40 23.96 23.37
CA LEU A 97 -15.72 25.17 24.12
C LEU A 97 -15.11 25.15 25.52
N LEU A 98 -15.17 24.02 26.24
CA LEU A 98 -14.71 23.95 27.64
C LEU A 98 -13.18 23.91 27.79
N LEU A 99 -12.49 23.22 26.89
CA LEU A 99 -11.04 22.96 26.99
C LEU A 99 -10.22 23.90 26.10
N GLU A 100 -10.76 24.31 24.95
CA GLU A 100 -10.06 25.16 23.99
C GLU A 100 -10.65 26.57 23.88
N LEU A 101 -11.76 26.86 24.59
CA LEU A 101 -12.48 28.14 24.54
C LEU A 101 -12.83 28.56 23.11
N SER A 102 -13.14 27.58 22.25
CA SER A 102 -13.50 27.80 20.85
C SER A 102 -14.91 27.30 20.55
N LEU A 103 -15.63 28.05 19.72
CA LEU A 103 -16.96 27.67 19.20
C LEU A 103 -16.87 26.86 17.91
N ASN A 104 -15.67 26.71 17.35
CA ASN A 104 -15.47 26.05 16.07
C ASN A 104 -14.67 24.76 16.31
N PRO A 105 -15.34 23.60 16.32
CA PRO A 105 -14.69 22.31 16.50
C PRO A 105 -13.71 22.04 15.38
N GLN A 106 -12.60 21.41 15.72
CA GLN A 106 -11.63 20.94 14.75
C GLN A 106 -12.26 19.90 13.83
N ARG A 107 -11.94 19.97 12.54
CA ARG A 107 -12.45 19.06 11.51
C ARG A 107 -11.32 18.33 10.82
N VAL A 108 -11.41 17.02 10.76
CA VAL A 108 -10.43 16.14 10.12
C VAL A 108 -11.09 15.49 8.93
N VAL A 109 -10.54 15.75 7.75
CA VAL A 109 -10.96 15.12 6.50
C VAL A 109 -9.88 14.13 6.10
N VAL A 110 -10.25 12.87 6.08
CA VAL A 110 -9.37 11.77 5.72
C VAL A 110 -9.65 11.43 4.26
N GLN A 111 -8.63 11.51 3.41
CA GLN A 111 -8.69 11.22 1.98
C GLN A 111 -7.67 10.10 1.63
N PRO A 112 -7.81 9.45 0.46
CA PRO A 112 -6.85 8.46 -0.01
C PRO A 112 -5.40 8.95 -0.04
N GLU A 113 -5.14 10.17 -0.51
CA GLU A 113 -3.77 10.67 -0.64
C GLU A 113 -3.27 11.43 0.61
N LYS A 114 -4.19 12.03 1.37
CA LYS A 114 -3.83 12.92 2.48
C LYS A 114 -4.86 12.97 3.60
N LEU A 115 -4.42 13.48 4.74
CA LEU A 115 -5.27 13.85 5.86
C LEU A 115 -5.22 15.37 6.02
N THR A 116 -6.38 16.03 6.02
CA THR A 116 -6.50 17.47 6.21
C THR A 116 -7.10 17.79 7.56
N ILE A 117 -6.40 18.56 8.37
CA ILE A 117 -6.84 19.01 9.69
C ILE A 117 -7.16 20.50 9.61
N SER A 118 -8.41 20.85 9.86
CA SER A 118 -8.88 22.23 9.96
C SER A 118 -9.04 22.58 11.43
N SER A 119 -8.21 23.48 11.91
CA SER A 119 -8.22 24.01 13.27
C SER A 119 -8.58 25.49 13.25
N TYR A 120 -9.18 25.96 14.32
CA TYR A 120 -9.69 27.32 14.44
C TYR A 120 -9.09 27.98 15.68
N SER A 121 -8.70 29.23 15.56
CA SER A 121 -8.21 30.03 16.69
C SER A 121 -8.89 31.39 16.72
N LEU A 122 -8.79 32.07 17.86
CA LEU A 122 -9.40 33.36 18.13
C LEU A 122 -10.92 33.34 17.83
N PHE A 123 -11.65 32.40 18.43
CA PHE A 123 -13.08 32.18 18.21
C PHE A 123 -13.48 31.95 16.74
N GLY A 124 -12.58 31.41 15.92
CA GLY A 124 -12.83 31.16 14.49
C GLY A 124 -12.51 32.33 13.57
N LEU A 125 -11.94 33.42 14.08
CA LEU A 125 -11.42 34.50 13.24
C LEU A 125 -10.22 34.07 12.41
N THR A 126 -9.53 33.00 12.84
CA THR A 126 -8.43 32.40 12.09
C THR A 126 -8.68 30.91 11.91
N ALA A 127 -8.46 30.43 10.69
CA ALA A 127 -8.53 29.03 10.34
C ALA A 127 -7.15 28.57 9.83
N ARG A 128 -6.70 27.43 10.31
CA ARG A 128 -5.48 26.77 9.86
C ARG A 128 -5.85 25.42 9.27
N HIS A 129 -5.54 25.25 7.99
CA HIS A 129 -5.70 24.01 7.26
C HIS A 129 -4.33 23.37 7.09
N GLU A 130 -4.10 22.27 7.80
CA GLU A 130 -2.87 21.50 7.72
C GLU A 130 -3.11 20.25 6.88
N GLU A 131 -2.39 20.15 5.77
CA GLU A 131 -2.43 18.98 4.90
C GLU A 131 -1.26 18.05 5.22
N LEU A 132 -1.59 16.80 5.54
CA LEU A 132 -0.66 15.76 5.96
C LEU A 132 -0.74 14.60 4.95
N PRO A 133 0.14 14.58 3.95
CA PRO A 133 0.32 13.42 3.08
C PRO A 133 0.68 12.18 3.91
N TRP A 134 0.14 11.02 3.54
CA TRP A 134 0.35 9.79 4.29
C TRP A 134 1.83 9.38 4.36
N GLU A 135 2.64 9.70 3.35
CA GLU A 135 4.09 9.46 3.33
C GLU A 135 4.85 10.20 4.44
N LYS A 136 4.30 11.31 4.95
CA LYS A 136 4.91 12.11 6.01
C LYS A 136 4.50 11.63 7.39
N VAL A 137 3.47 10.79 7.51
CA VAL A 137 3.01 10.26 8.80
C VAL A 137 4.00 9.21 9.29
N ALA A 138 4.76 9.56 10.32
CA ALA A 138 5.77 8.70 10.94
C ALA A 138 5.14 7.73 11.94
N GLY A 139 4.12 8.18 12.66
CA GLY A 139 3.42 7.41 13.67
C GLY A 139 2.30 8.23 14.30
N PHE A 140 1.65 7.66 15.32
CA PHE A 140 0.66 8.38 16.09
C PHE A 140 0.64 7.95 17.57
N SER A 141 0.16 8.84 18.43
CA SER A 141 -0.13 8.54 19.83
C SER A 141 -1.59 8.84 20.16
N HIS A 142 -2.23 7.93 20.90
CA HIS A 142 -3.62 8.07 21.34
C HIS A 142 -3.66 8.31 22.84
N ARG A 143 -4.26 9.44 23.24
CA ARG A 143 -4.53 9.78 24.64
C ARG A 143 -6.01 9.63 24.91
N SER A 144 -6.35 8.60 25.68
CA SER A 144 -7.73 8.35 26.10
C SER A 144 -8.06 9.14 27.36
N GLY A 145 -8.99 10.10 27.29
CA GLY A 145 -9.48 10.82 28.47
C GLY A 145 -10.70 10.16 29.12
N LEU A 146 -11.34 10.82 30.09
CA LEU A 146 -12.55 10.26 30.74
C LEU A 146 -13.76 10.29 29.79
N PHE A 147 -13.97 11.43 29.11
CA PHE A 147 -15.07 11.64 28.17
C PHE A 147 -14.61 11.82 26.73
N TRP A 148 -13.46 12.48 26.54
CA TRP A 148 -12.91 12.82 25.22
C TRP A 148 -11.48 12.37 25.09
N ASP A 149 -11.09 12.14 23.85
CA ASP A 149 -9.79 11.64 23.49
C ASP A 149 -9.03 12.66 22.65
N ALA A 150 -7.72 12.49 22.62
CA ALA A 150 -6.85 13.21 21.71
C ALA A 150 -5.96 12.23 20.95
N ILE A 151 -5.68 12.54 19.69
CA ILE A 151 -4.75 11.80 18.83
C ILE A 151 -3.71 12.78 18.33
N ALA A 152 -2.43 12.51 18.62
CA ALA A 152 -1.32 13.27 18.07
C ALA A 152 -0.65 12.45 16.97
N ILE A 153 -0.52 13.04 15.79
CA ILE A 153 0.09 12.44 14.61
C ILE A 153 1.52 12.98 14.51
N GLU A 154 2.49 12.07 14.54
CA GLU A 154 3.90 12.40 14.40
C GLU A 154 4.26 12.42 12.91
N THR A 155 4.94 13.49 12.50
CA THR A 155 5.29 13.72 11.10
C THR A 155 6.81 13.73 10.91
N ARG A 156 7.28 13.24 9.77
CA ARG A 156 8.71 13.26 9.42
C ARG A 156 9.13 14.69 9.05
N GLY A 157 9.83 15.37 9.95
CA GLY A 157 10.42 16.69 9.70
C GLY A 157 9.46 17.88 9.84
N GLN A 158 8.29 17.70 10.47
CA GLN A 158 7.34 18.77 10.76
C GLN A 158 6.87 18.70 12.22
N THR A 159 6.18 19.75 12.68
CA THR A 159 5.51 19.74 13.98
C THR A 159 4.42 18.68 14.01
N ALA A 160 4.31 17.95 15.12
CA ALA A 160 3.26 16.97 15.32
C ALA A 160 1.88 17.64 15.27
N ALA A 161 0.96 17.05 14.52
CA ALA A 161 -0.41 17.53 14.40
C ALA A 161 -1.24 16.91 15.52
N THR A 162 -1.91 17.73 16.33
CA THR A 162 -2.75 17.23 17.43
C THR A 162 -4.22 17.45 17.10
N ILE A 163 -5.00 16.38 17.27
CA ILE A 163 -6.45 16.39 17.15
C ILE A 163 -7.03 16.11 18.53
N SER A 164 -7.64 17.13 19.13
CA SER A 164 -8.21 17.08 20.49
C SER A 164 -9.73 17.01 20.47
N CYS A 165 -10.34 16.88 21.65
CA CYS A 165 -11.79 17.00 21.83
C CYS A 165 -12.62 15.97 21.03
N LEU A 166 -12.04 14.81 20.69
CA LEU A 166 -12.72 13.76 19.96
C LEU A 166 -13.60 12.93 20.89
N SER A 167 -14.81 12.58 20.45
CA SER A 167 -15.57 11.52 21.13
C SER A 167 -14.88 10.17 21.01
N LYS A 168 -15.12 9.28 21.98
CA LYS A 168 -14.59 7.90 21.99
C LYS A 168 -14.81 7.16 20.67
N ARG A 169 -15.98 7.36 20.04
CA ARG A 169 -16.33 6.76 18.75
C ARG A 169 -15.44 7.28 17.63
N ASN A 170 -15.27 8.60 17.55
CA ASN A 170 -14.50 9.25 16.50
C ASN A 170 -13.00 8.98 16.65
N ALA A 171 -12.48 9.07 17.88
CA ALA A 171 -11.11 8.67 18.19
C ALA A 171 -10.87 7.20 17.88
N GLY A 172 -11.81 6.30 18.21
CA GLY A 172 -11.71 4.89 17.88
C GLY A 172 -11.66 4.61 16.38
N LYS A 173 -12.44 5.33 15.56
CA LYS A 173 -12.39 5.23 14.09
C LYS A 173 -11.03 5.69 13.56
N LEU A 174 -10.58 6.88 13.97
CA LEU A 174 -9.32 7.44 13.51
C LEU A 174 -8.13 6.58 13.95
N LYS A 175 -8.14 6.09 15.18
CA LYS A 175 -7.12 5.15 15.69
C LYS A 175 -7.06 3.88 14.85
N LYS A 176 -8.19 3.22 14.58
CA LYS A 176 -8.22 2.00 13.76
C LYS A 176 -7.64 2.24 12.36
N LEU A 177 -7.95 3.40 11.77
CA LEU A 177 -7.38 3.80 10.49
C LEU A 177 -5.87 3.97 10.58
N LEU A 178 -5.37 4.76 11.53
CA LEU A 178 -3.93 4.99 11.68
C LEU A 178 -3.18 3.68 11.97
N GLN A 179 -3.76 2.78 12.77
CA GLN A 179 -3.22 1.44 13.02
C GLN A 179 -3.18 0.56 11.78
N SER A 180 -4.17 0.66 10.89
CA SER A 180 -4.15 -0.07 9.62
C SER A 180 -3.07 0.41 8.67
N LEU A 181 -2.62 1.66 8.81
CA LEU A 181 -1.55 2.23 8.00
C LEU A 181 -0.16 1.92 8.57
N GLU A 182 0.01 1.75 9.89
CA GLU A 182 1.31 1.39 10.48
C GLU A 182 1.76 -0.06 10.20
N ARG A 183 0.83 -0.97 9.87
CA ARG A 183 1.13 -2.38 9.57
C ARG A 183 1.58 -2.58 8.13
#